data_AF-A0A7Z9XCE6-F1
#
_entry.id   AF-A0A7Z9XCE6-F1
#
_cell.length_a   1.000
_cell.length_b   1.000
_cell.length_c   1.000
_cell.angle_alpha   90.00
_cell.angle_beta   90.00
_cell.angle_gamma   90.00
#
_symmetry.space_group_name_H-M   'P 1'
#
loop_
_entity.id
_entity.type
_entity.pdbx_description
1 polymer ?
#
loop_
_entity_poly.entity_id
_entity_poly.type
_entity_poly.pdbx_seq_one_letter_code
_entity_poly.pdbx_strand_id
1 'polypeptide(L)'
;MNAAVMATLLPNLRSLKLSAMAAHLERHLRQAREDKEEYEEFLLNLTEVEVATRMENGRKRRIRDARFPLLKPLETFKFEAAPDL
;
A
#
# COMPACT_ATOMS: atom_id res chain seq x y z
N MET A 1 -0.26 -1.69 -25.85
CA MET A 1 -1.01 -0.43 -25.67
C MET A 1 -0.25 0.68 -26.38
N ASN A 2 -0.95 1.66 -26.94
CA ASN A 2 -0.29 2.79 -27.61
C ASN A 2 0.57 3.57 -26.60
N ALA A 3 1.84 3.81 -26.94
CA ALA A 3 2.77 4.58 -26.11
C ALA A 3 2.25 5.99 -25.79
N ALA A 4 1.55 6.63 -26.73
CA ALA A 4 0.92 7.93 -26.53
C ALA A 4 -0.17 7.87 -25.45
N VAL A 5 -0.98 6.81 -25.42
CA VAL A 5 -2.02 6.62 -24.38
C VAL A 5 -1.37 6.44 -23.02
N MET A 6 -0.28 5.67 -22.94
CA MET A 6 0.45 5.52 -21.68
C MET A 6 1.06 6.83 -21.16
N ALA A 7 1.60 7.64 -22.07
CA ALA A 7 2.19 8.93 -21.74
C ALA A 7 1.17 9.92 -21.15
N THR A 8 -0.11 9.83 -21.53
CA THR A 8 -1.20 10.64 -20.95
C THR A 8 -1.80 10.00 -19.69
N LEU A 9 -1.91 8.68 -19.65
CA LEU A 9 -2.52 7.97 -18.54
C LEU A 9 -1.71 8.07 -17.24
N LEU A 10 -0.38 7.95 -17.29
CA LEU A 10 0.46 8.03 -16.07
C LEU A 10 0.34 9.39 -15.36
N PRO A 11 0.43 10.54 -16.04
CA PRO A 11 0.14 11.84 -15.43
C PRO A 11 -1.25 11.93 -14.79
N ASN A 12 -2.29 11.41 -15.45
CA ASN A 12 -3.65 11.41 -14.92
C ASN A 12 -3.74 10.61 -13.62
N LEU A 13 -3.19 9.39 -13.60
CA LEU A 13 -3.16 8.55 -12.40
C LEU A 13 -2.42 9.24 -11.25
N ARG A 14 -1.29 9.91 -11.54
CA ARG A 14 -0.55 10.69 -10.55
C ARG A 14 -1.36 11.88 -10.01
N SER A 15 -2.07 12.61 -10.88
CA SER A 15 -2.95 13.72 -10.49
C SER A 15 -4.06 13.27 -9.53
N LEU A 16 -4.63 12.08 -9.79
CA LEU A 16 -5.64 11.44 -8.95
C LEU A 16 -5.06 10.74 -7.70
N LYS A 17 -3.74 10.85 -7.47
CA LYS A 17 -3.00 10.20 -6.38
C LYS A 17 -3.04 8.66 -6.43
N LEU A 18 -3.27 8.06 -7.60
CA LEU A 18 -3.37 6.61 -7.82
C LEU A 18 -1.98 6.01 -8.08
N SER A 19 -1.08 6.15 -7.10
CA SER A 19 0.35 5.83 -7.26
C SER A 19 0.64 4.34 -7.42
N ALA A 20 -0.12 3.46 -6.75
CA ALA A 20 0.06 2.02 -6.87
C ALA A 20 -0.52 1.52 -8.19
N MET A 21 -1.67 2.07 -8.62
CA MET A 21 -2.19 1.78 -9.97
C MET A 21 -1.14 2.12 -11.03
N ALA A 22 -0.55 3.31 -10.97
CA ALA A 22 0.48 3.72 -11.92
C ALA A 22 1.71 2.80 -11.92
N ALA A 23 2.13 2.32 -10.75
CA ALA A 23 3.27 1.40 -10.63
C ALA A 23 2.98 -0.03 -11.13
N HIS A 24 1.73 -0.48 -11.04
CA HIS A 24 1.34 -1.85 -11.36
C HIS A 24 0.56 -2.00 -12.68
N LEU A 25 0.24 -0.89 -13.36
CA LEU A 25 -0.58 -0.86 -14.56
C LEU A 25 -0.03 -1.74 -15.69
N GLU A 26 1.25 -1.63 -16.03
CA GLU A 26 1.82 -2.42 -17.13
C GLU A 26 1.75 -3.93 -16.88
N ARG A 27 1.95 -4.35 -15.62
CA ARG A 27 1.85 -5.75 -15.23
C ARG A 27 0.41 -6.25 -15.38
N HIS A 28 -0.57 -5.53 -14.85
CA HIS A 28 -1.98 -5.92 -14.97
C HIS A 28 -2.46 -5.91 -16.42
N LEU A 29 -1.99 -4.95 -17.24
CA LEU A 29 -2.33 -4.92 -18.66
C LEU A 29 -1.77 -6.11 -19.45
N ARG A 30 -0.63 -6.68 -19.02
CA ARG A 30 -0.13 -7.92 -19.61
C ARG A 30 -0.98 -9.11 -19.15
N GLN A 31 -1.23 -9.21 -17.85
CA GLN A 31 -2.04 -10.28 -17.27
C GLN A 31 -3.46 -10.33 -17.87
N ALA A 32 -4.16 -9.20 -17.92
CA ALA A 32 -5.50 -9.10 -18.47
C ALA A 32 -5.60 -9.55 -19.94
N ARG A 33 -4.52 -9.34 -20.71
CA ARG A 33 -4.46 -9.81 -22.11
C ARG A 33 -4.24 -11.32 -22.20
N GLU A 34 -3.41 -11.86 -21.31
CA GLU A 34 -3.12 -13.30 -21.26
C GLU A 34 -4.34 -14.08 -20.80
N ASP A 35 -5.02 -13.59 -19.76
CA ASP A 35 -6.17 -14.24 -19.14
C ASP A 35 -7.52 -13.94 -19.83
N LYS A 36 -7.51 -13.03 -20.81
CA LYS A 36 -8.73 -12.48 -21.46
C LYS A 36 -9.73 -11.95 -20.43
N GLU A 37 -9.20 -11.26 -19.44
CA GLU A 37 -9.95 -10.72 -18.32
C GLU A 37 -10.97 -9.68 -18.80
N GLU A 38 -12.16 -9.70 -18.21
CA GLU A 38 -13.20 -8.70 -18.49
C GLU A 38 -12.77 -7.32 -17.98
N TYR A 39 -13.27 -6.26 -18.62
CA TYR A 39 -12.86 -4.90 -18.30
C TYR A 39 -13.18 -4.49 -16.86
N GLU A 40 -14.29 -5.00 -16.32
CA GLU A 40 -14.70 -4.76 -14.94
C GLU A 40 -13.77 -5.44 -13.93
N GLU A 41 -13.38 -6.67 -14.19
CA GLU A 41 -12.45 -7.44 -13.36
C GLU A 41 -11.05 -6.81 -13.37
N PHE A 42 -10.56 -6.41 -14.54
CA PHE A 42 -9.30 -5.68 -14.66
C PHE A 42 -9.30 -4.38 -13.84
N LEU A 43 -10.40 -3.62 -13.92
CA LEU A 43 -10.51 -2.36 -13.18
C LEU A 43 -10.59 -2.62 -11.68
N LEU A 44 -11.38 -3.60 -11.26
CA LEU A 44 -11.49 -4.02 -9.87
C LEU A 44 -10.12 -4.38 -9.31
N ASN A 45 -9.41 -5.31 -9.94
CA ASN A 45 -8.09 -5.79 -9.51
C ASN A 45 -7.08 -4.64 -9.40
N LEU A 46 -7.05 -3.73 -10.37
CA LEU A 46 -6.16 -2.57 -10.32
C LEU A 46 -6.51 -1.61 -9.18
N THR A 47 -7.80 -1.41 -8.89
CA THR A 47 -8.23 -0.56 -7.77
C THR A 47 -8.00 -1.19 -6.40
N GLU A 48 -8.13 -2.51 -6.27
CA GLU A 48 -7.83 -3.24 -5.04
C GLU A 48 -6.37 -3.08 -4.62
N VAL A 49 -5.44 -3.15 -5.59
CA VAL A 49 -4.02 -2.90 -5.34
C VAL A 49 -3.79 -1.50 -4.78
N GLU A 50 -4.51 -0.50 -5.28
CA GLU A 50 -4.40 0.88 -4.78
C GLU A 50 -4.94 1.02 -3.36
N VAL A 51 -6.12 0.48 -3.09
CA VAL A 51 -6.75 0.51 -1.77
C VAL A 51 -5.86 -0.19 -0.74
N ALA A 52 -5.40 -1.41 -1.05
CA ALA A 52 -4.54 -2.18 -0.16
C ALA A 52 -3.23 -1.43 0.13
N THR A 53 -2.59 -0.86 -0.89
CA THR A 53 -1.35 -0.09 -0.73
C THR A 53 -1.55 1.14 0.15
N ARG A 54 -2.66 1.87 -0.04
CA ARG A 54 -3.01 3.03 0.80
C ARG A 54 -3.26 2.64 2.24
N MET A 55 -3.99 1.55 2.47
CA MET A 55 -4.25 1.03 3.82
C MET A 55 -2.94 0.66 4.53
N GLU A 56 -2.05 -0.06 3.86
CA GLU A 56 -0.78 -0.48 4.44
C GLU A 56 0.16 0.70 4.71
N ASN A 57 0.25 1.66 3.77
CA ASN A 57 1.04 2.88 3.98
C ASN A 57 0.49 3.71 5.15
N GLY A 58 -0.83 3.83 5.26
CA GLY A 58 -1.48 4.49 6.39
C GLY A 58 -1.19 3.78 7.72
N ARG A 59 -1.22 2.44 7.72
CA ARG A 59 -0.88 1.61 8.90
C ARG A 59 0.58 1.82 9.32
N LYS A 60 1.52 1.67 8.40
CA LYS A 60 2.96 1.88 8.63
C LYS A 60 3.24 3.29 9.17
N ARG A 61 2.57 4.31 8.60
CA ARG A 61 2.69 5.68 9.07
C ARG A 61 2.18 5.83 10.51
N ARG A 62 0.98 5.33 10.82
CA ARG A 62 0.42 5.40 12.18
C ARG A 62 1.31 4.71 13.22
N ILE A 63 1.87 3.54 12.88
CA ILE A 63 2.80 2.82 13.77
C ILE A 63 4.06 3.65 14.03
N ARG A 64 4.63 4.25 12.98
CA ARG A 64 5.82 5.12 13.10
C ARG A 64 5.53 6.36 13.93
N ASP A 65 4.39 7.02 13.67
CA ASP A 65 4.00 8.26 14.32
C ASP A 65 3.62 8.02 15.80
N ALA A 66 3.16 6.82 16.15
CA ALA A 66 2.82 6.45 17.53
C ALA A 66 4.03 6.38 18.47
N ARG A 67 5.27 6.32 17.95
CA ARG A 67 6.52 6.23 18.74
C ARG A 67 6.40 5.23 19.89
N PHE A 68 5.87 4.04 19.61
CA PHE A 68 5.69 3.01 20.64
C PHE A 68 7.00 2.85 21.43
N PRO A 69 6.93 2.84 22.77
CA PRO A 69 8.13 2.64 23.58
C PRO A 69 8.85 1.38 23.12
N LEU A 70 10.18 1.42 23.10
CA LEU A 70 10.99 0.21 22.97
C LEU A 70 10.40 -0.85 23.90
N LEU A 71 10.26 -2.09 23.38
CA LEU A 71 9.84 -3.25 24.16
C LEU A 71 10.59 -3.21 25.50
N LYS A 72 9.85 -2.96 26.58
CA LYS A 72 10.35 -3.11 27.95
C LYS A 72 9.94 -4.51 28.40
N PRO A 73 10.76 -5.55 28.15
CA PRO A 73 10.46 -6.88 28.65
C PRO A 73 10.42 -6.83 30.18
N LEU A 74 9.61 -7.70 30.77
CA LEU A 74 9.52 -7.88 32.23
C LEU A 74 10.91 -8.09 32.88
N GLU A 75 11.86 -8.66 32.15
CA GLU A 75 13.26 -8.84 32.56
C GLU A 75 13.99 -7.52 32.85
N THR A 76 13.57 -6.41 32.21
CA THR A 76 14.11 -5.06 32.47
C THR A 76 13.36 -4.32 33.59
N PHE A 77 12.31 -4.94 34.13
CA PHE A 77 11.54 -4.36 35.23
C PHE A 77 12.32 -4.53 36.54
N LYS A 78 12.66 -3.40 37.18
CA LYS A 78 13.32 -3.40 38.49
C LYS A 78 12.26 -3.47 39.59
N PHE A 79 11.97 -4.67 40.07
CA PHE A 79 11.02 -4.88 41.17
C PHE A 79 11.41 -4.13 42.45
N GLU A 80 12.71 -3.94 42.70
CA GLU A 80 13.22 -3.11 43.80
C GLU A 80 12.77 -1.64 43.73
N ALA A 81 12.50 -1.12 42.52
CA ALA A 81 12.05 0.25 42.31
C ALA A 81 10.52 0.42 42.41
N ALA A 82 9.78 -0.67 42.58
CA ALA A 82 8.33 -0.70 42.76
C ALA A 82 7.95 -1.69 43.87
N PRO A 83 8.33 -1.40 45.14
CA PRO A 83 8.14 -2.32 46.27
C PRO A 83 6.67 -2.57 46.65
N ASP A 84 5.76 -1.69 46.23
CA ASP A 84 4.32 -1.75 46.55
C ASP A 84 3.45 -2.26 45.39
N LEU A 85 4.06 -2.81 44.34
CA LEU A 85 3.35 -3.35 43.17
C LEU A 85 2.90 -4.80 43.35
#